data_AF-K0SJ89-F1
#
_entry.id   AF-K0SJ89-F1
#
_cell.length_a   1.000
_cell.length_b   1.000
_cell.length_c   1.000
_cell.angle_alpha   90.00
_cell.angle_beta   90.00
_cell.angle_gamma   90.00
#
_symmetry.space_group_name_H-M   'P 1'
#
loop_
_entity.id
_entity.type
_entity.pdbx_description
1 polymer ?
#
loop_
_entity_poly.entity_id
_entity_poly.type
_entity_poly.pdbx_seq_one_letter_code
_entity_poly.pdbx_strand_id
1 'polypeptide(L)'
;MDTTDESKSKVQVVALLESAYQTSIQGFASVIGSTFADTRTVPSSLRNVLLNGPYRGRLLIRYDDGQSYHTKPEELVEATSALDDRECQGLETEVKKQIQQLDAEIAKMQADRDGLAQILNEIHNEREMERQRQAALEAAERAKRRRIEKERKETERFDRGKYIKFNLHESDYVQQNFGKTVTSMATGGTATVMLYEDGDWMYTAGLPKLLHNKLKGRAKHHPSPVYVAVGSEDRYYIKFSNGKSEWVGCDDLTDELNSSPSNKVKSVAFGASWSSYFVVYTNGGYAYQSIPSALAKLVDQRNRTDLSCVSLGPDGEYYVSAKNGRAWWGGMHADNLSIARKVKDRIKFMDFGDYDSFFHSSVVGKIVSCPGLAAQLNECGQNGRTFSVEQGETAQELRVPIRLSQLCKWPAAPAYRRVVLSTAIIAKLEQRTLGREKTAFSRFSLVLYDDGSHANSKIRGASLFG
;
A
#
# COMPACT_ATOMS: atom_id res chain seq x y z
N MET A 1 9.40 -64.35 3.83
CA MET A 1 10.78 -64.46 3.34
C MET A 1 11.33 -65.73 3.94
N ASP A 2 11.15 -66.82 3.21
CA ASP A 2 11.68 -68.14 3.55
C ASP A 2 13.20 -68.13 3.32
N THR A 3 13.96 -68.54 4.34
CA THR A 3 15.38 -68.85 4.21
C THR A 3 15.51 -70.33 3.95
N THR A 4 15.73 -70.72 2.69
CA THR A 4 16.14 -72.08 2.32
C THR A 4 17.56 -72.34 2.80
N ASP A 5 17.69 -73.38 3.61
CA ASP A 5 18.93 -73.90 4.18
C ASP A 5 19.69 -74.72 3.12
N GLU A 6 20.79 -74.16 2.58
CA GLU A 6 21.69 -74.85 1.66
C GLU A 6 22.70 -75.69 2.45
N SER A 7 22.47 -77.00 2.50
CA SER A 7 23.43 -77.99 3.00
C SER A 7 24.62 -78.13 2.04
N LYS A 8 25.70 -77.39 2.32
CA LYS A 8 26.96 -77.47 1.56
C LYS A 8 27.74 -78.75 1.91
N SER A 9 27.94 -79.60 0.90
CA SER A 9 28.80 -80.80 0.95
C SER A 9 30.27 -80.38 1.11
N LYS A 10 31.05 -81.10 1.93
CA LYS A 10 32.42 -80.70 2.30
C LYS A 10 33.44 -81.64 1.67
N VAL A 11 34.02 -81.27 0.53
CA VAL A 11 35.09 -82.07 -0.07
C VAL A 11 36.42 -81.85 0.66
N GLN A 12 37.02 -82.91 1.20
CA GLN A 12 38.38 -82.90 1.76
C GLN A 12 39.39 -83.40 0.74
N VAL A 13 40.33 -82.53 0.34
CA VAL A 13 41.47 -82.90 -0.51
C VAL A 13 42.67 -83.23 0.37
N VAL A 14 43.06 -84.51 0.41
CA VAL A 14 44.21 -84.97 1.22
C VAL A 14 45.36 -85.35 0.28
N ALA A 15 46.39 -84.51 0.24
CA ALA A 15 47.63 -84.82 -0.48
C ALA A 15 48.56 -85.66 0.41
N LEU A 16 48.69 -86.95 0.12
CA LEU A 16 49.70 -87.80 0.75
C LEU A 16 51.05 -87.61 0.04
N LEU A 17 51.98 -86.98 0.74
CA LEU A 17 53.37 -86.81 0.32
C LEU A 17 54.18 -88.05 0.71
N GLU A 18 54.51 -88.91 -0.24
CA GLU A 18 55.51 -89.96 -0.03
C GLU A 18 56.92 -89.35 -0.10
N SER A 19 57.72 -89.63 0.93
CA SER A 19 58.95 -88.94 1.24
C SER A 19 60.10 -89.22 0.28
N ALA A 20 60.64 -88.18 -0.34
CA ALA A 20 62.08 -88.02 -0.56
C ALA A 20 62.35 -86.55 -0.90
N TYR A 21 62.73 -85.77 0.13
CA TYR A 21 63.46 -84.49 0.15
C TYR A 21 62.94 -83.59 1.28
N GLN A 22 63.53 -83.77 2.46
CA GLN A 22 63.37 -82.91 3.63
C GLN A 22 64.35 -81.74 3.55
N THR A 23 63.98 -80.67 2.83
CA THR A 23 64.37 -79.30 3.17
C THR A 23 63.47 -78.33 2.40
N SER A 24 62.82 -77.40 3.12
CA SER A 24 61.81 -76.43 2.64
C SER A 24 60.33 -76.87 2.69
N ILE A 25 59.89 -77.41 3.84
CA ILE A 25 58.45 -77.58 4.15
C ILE A 25 58.13 -76.77 5.42
N GLN A 26 58.08 -75.44 5.30
CA GLN A 26 57.41 -74.58 6.30
C GLN A 26 56.36 -73.65 5.68
N GLY A 27 56.32 -73.49 4.34
CA GLY A 27 55.26 -72.74 3.65
C GLY A 27 54.05 -73.57 3.19
N PHE A 28 54.14 -74.90 3.18
CA PHE A 28 53.13 -75.76 2.55
C PHE A 28 52.01 -76.24 3.48
N ALA A 29 52.28 -76.38 4.77
CA ALA A 29 51.30 -76.91 5.73
C ALA A 29 50.16 -75.92 6.04
N SER A 30 50.31 -74.62 5.69
CA SER A 30 49.29 -73.60 5.94
C SER A 30 48.09 -73.67 4.96
N VAL A 31 48.21 -74.39 3.84
CA VAL A 31 47.16 -74.42 2.79
C VAL A 31 46.19 -75.60 2.96
N ILE A 32 46.55 -76.61 3.76
CA ILE A 32 45.80 -77.89 3.84
C ILE A 32 44.68 -77.85 4.92
N GLY A 33 44.58 -76.77 5.69
CA GLY A 33 43.58 -76.62 6.76
C GLY A 33 42.26 -75.93 6.37
N SER A 34 42.07 -75.50 5.11
CA SER A 34 40.87 -74.76 4.72
C SER A 34 39.76 -75.69 4.23
N THR A 35 38.64 -75.74 4.97
CA THR A 35 37.37 -76.26 4.48
C THR A 35 36.85 -75.36 3.35
N PHE A 36 36.75 -75.91 2.14
CA PHE A 36 36.19 -75.21 0.98
C PHE A 36 34.67 -75.42 0.96
N ALA A 37 33.92 -74.31 1.01
CA ALA A 37 32.46 -74.33 1.06
C ALA A 37 31.81 -74.37 -0.34
N ASP A 38 32.60 -74.27 -1.41
CA ASP A 38 32.12 -74.27 -2.78
C ASP A 38 32.96 -75.26 -3.60
N THR A 39 32.34 -76.33 -4.07
CA THR A 39 33.02 -77.48 -4.69
C THR A 39 33.45 -77.23 -6.14
N ARG A 40 33.10 -76.07 -6.71
CA ARG A 40 33.24 -75.81 -8.16
C ARG A 40 34.50 -75.04 -8.56
N THR A 41 35.26 -74.46 -7.64
CA THR A 41 36.46 -73.68 -7.99
C THR A 41 37.68 -74.13 -7.20
N VAL A 42 38.67 -74.67 -7.93
CA VAL A 42 40.01 -74.90 -7.37
C VAL A 42 40.69 -73.52 -7.26
N PRO A 43 41.12 -73.09 -6.06
CA PRO A 43 41.78 -71.79 -5.90
C PRO A 43 42.97 -71.67 -6.87
N SER A 44 43.11 -70.51 -7.51
CA SER A 44 44.20 -70.22 -8.46
C SER A 44 45.59 -70.43 -7.86
N SER A 45 45.73 -70.31 -6.54
CA SER A 45 46.93 -70.67 -5.77
C SER A 45 47.24 -72.17 -5.78
N LEU A 46 46.24 -73.03 -5.70
CA LEU A 46 46.36 -74.49 -5.68
C LEU A 46 46.63 -75.04 -7.09
N ARG A 47 46.03 -74.40 -8.11
CA ARG A 47 46.27 -74.70 -9.54
C ARG A 47 47.73 -74.45 -9.93
N ASN A 48 48.33 -73.34 -9.51
CA ASN A 48 49.75 -73.05 -9.79
C ASN A 48 50.71 -74.02 -9.10
N VAL A 49 50.37 -74.48 -7.89
CA VAL A 49 51.16 -75.48 -7.16
C VAL A 49 51.13 -76.85 -7.84
N LEU A 50 49.96 -77.28 -8.32
CA LEU A 50 49.80 -78.58 -8.99
C LEU A 50 50.37 -78.61 -10.41
N LEU A 51 50.36 -77.48 -11.12
CA LEU A 51 50.85 -77.41 -12.50
C LEU A 51 52.33 -77.03 -12.64
N ASN A 52 52.85 -76.17 -11.75
CA ASN A 52 54.19 -75.60 -11.89
C ASN A 52 55.16 -75.99 -10.76
N GLY A 53 54.70 -76.73 -9.75
CA GLY A 53 55.55 -77.27 -8.68
C GLY A 53 56.24 -78.58 -9.10
N PRO A 54 57.34 -79.01 -8.43
CA PRO A 54 58.09 -80.23 -8.77
C PRO A 54 57.35 -81.55 -8.43
N TYR A 55 56.04 -81.50 -8.19
CA TYR A 55 55.25 -82.63 -7.71
C TYR A 55 54.86 -83.55 -8.86
N ARG A 56 55.33 -84.80 -8.85
CA ARG A 56 54.96 -85.86 -9.81
C ARG A 56 54.09 -86.98 -9.19
N GLY A 57 53.35 -86.67 -8.13
CA GLY A 57 52.49 -87.62 -7.42
C GLY A 57 51.08 -87.73 -8.01
N ARG A 58 50.42 -88.86 -7.81
CA ARG A 58 48.98 -89.03 -8.12
C ARG A 58 48.14 -88.32 -7.07
N LEU A 59 47.17 -87.51 -7.49
CA LEU A 59 46.21 -86.89 -6.58
C LEU A 59 45.15 -87.93 -6.18
N LEU A 60 44.89 -88.06 -4.88
CA LEU A 60 43.78 -88.86 -4.36
C LEU A 60 42.66 -87.90 -3.95
N ILE A 61 41.55 -87.91 -4.66
CA ILE A 61 40.35 -87.17 -4.26
C ILE A 61 39.43 -88.16 -3.56
N ARG A 62 39.09 -87.87 -2.30
CA ARG A 62 38.09 -88.61 -1.53
C ARG A 62 36.81 -87.81 -1.47
N TYR A 63 35.72 -88.44 -1.85
CA TYR A 63 34.38 -87.89 -1.69
C TYR A 63 33.79 -88.34 -0.35
N ASP A 64 32.79 -87.59 0.14
CA ASP A 64 32.13 -87.86 1.42
C ASP A 64 31.39 -89.22 1.44
N ASP A 65 31.15 -89.82 0.27
CA ASP A 65 30.58 -91.17 0.12
C ASP A 65 31.60 -92.31 0.32
N GLY A 66 32.85 -91.96 0.65
CA GLY A 66 33.94 -92.90 0.91
C GLY A 66 34.63 -93.43 -0.36
N GLN A 67 34.20 -93.01 -1.56
CA GLN A 67 34.88 -93.37 -2.79
C GLN A 67 36.13 -92.51 -3.00
N SER A 68 37.19 -93.15 -3.49
CA SER A 68 38.46 -92.48 -3.76
C SER A 68 38.92 -92.78 -5.18
N TYR A 69 39.23 -91.72 -5.91
CA TYR A 69 39.63 -91.80 -7.30
C TYR A 69 41.07 -91.31 -7.44
N HIS A 70 41.88 -92.09 -8.14
CA HIS A 70 43.23 -91.72 -8.55
C HIS A 70 43.16 -91.21 -9.98
N THR A 71 43.48 -89.95 -10.17
CA THR A 71 43.48 -89.33 -11.48
C THR A 71 44.75 -88.52 -11.64
N LYS A 72 45.28 -88.50 -12.86
CA LYS A 72 46.47 -87.72 -13.17
C LYS A 72 46.07 -86.25 -13.22
N PRO A 73 46.87 -85.33 -12.65
CA PRO A 73 46.57 -83.91 -12.67
C PRO A 73 46.24 -83.35 -14.06
N GLU A 74 46.85 -83.92 -15.11
CA GLU A 74 46.60 -83.54 -16.50
C GLU A 74 45.14 -83.80 -16.94
N GLU A 75 44.56 -84.95 -16.56
CA GLU A 75 43.19 -85.34 -16.94
C GLU A 75 42.13 -84.49 -16.22
N LEU A 76 42.43 -84.00 -15.00
CA LEU A 76 41.53 -83.13 -14.24
C LEU A 76 41.47 -81.71 -14.81
N VAL A 77 42.61 -81.21 -15.29
CA VAL A 77 42.72 -79.87 -15.91
C VAL A 77 42.05 -79.85 -17.27
N GLU A 78 42.13 -80.93 -18.03
CA GLU A 78 41.47 -81.06 -19.33
C GLU A 78 39.94 -81.17 -19.17
N ALA A 79 39.45 -81.97 -18.21
CA ALA A 79 38.03 -82.12 -17.91
C ALA A 79 37.38 -80.85 -17.31
N THR A 80 38.10 -80.10 -16.47
CA THR A 80 37.61 -78.81 -15.93
C THR A 80 37.62 -77.69 -16.97
N SER A 81 38.62 -77.65 -17.87
CA SER A 81 38.66 -76.63 -18.93
C SER A 81 37.55 -76.80 -19.98
N ALA A 82 37.16 -78.06 -20.30
CA ALA A 82 36.16 -78.33 -21.32
C ALA A 82 34.70 -78.12 -20.85
N LEU A 83 34.45 -78.22 -19.53
CA LEU A 83 33.14 -77.92 -18.92
C LEU A 83 32.93 -76.42 -18.68
N ASP A 84 34.01 -75.67 -18.39
CA ASP A 84 33.94 -74.22 -18.13
C ASP A 84 33.54 -73.42 -19.37
N ASP A 85 34.09 -73.75 -20.55
CA ASP A 85 33.97 -72.88 -21.72
C ASP A 85 32.56 -72.86 -22.37
N ARG A 86 31.76 -73.93 -22.24
CA ARG A 86 30.41 -73.98 -22.84
C ARG A 86 29.31 -73.43 -21.93
N GLU A 87 29.37 -73.70 -20.62
CA GLU A 87 28.41 -73.11 -19.67
C GLU A 87 28.69 -71.62 -19.45
N CYS A 88 29.96 -71.19 -19.43
CA CYS A 88 30.31 -69.76 -19.31
C CYS A 88 29.84 -68.94 -20.51
N GLN A 89 29.92 -69.47 -21.74
CA GLN A 89 29.45 -68.74 -22.92
C GLN A 89 27.92 -68.55 -22.92
N GLY A 90 27.16 -69.56 -22.50
CA GLY A 90 25.71 -69.46 -22.35
C GLY A 90 25.30 -68.43 -21.31
N LEU A 91 25.93 -68.49 -20.12
CA LEU A 91 25.70 -67.53 -19.04
C LEU A 91 26.09 -66.10 -19.43
N GLU A 92 27.23 -65.92 -20.13
CA GLU A 92 27.62 -64.59 -20.63
C GLU A 92 26.58 -63.99 -21.57
N THR A 93 26.02 -64.79 -22.48
CA THR A 93 25.01 -64.29 -23.43
C THR A 93 23.72 -63.88 -22.73
N GLU A 94 23.26 -64.66 -21.74
CA GLU A 94 22.08 -64.32 -20.96
C GLU A 94 22.30 -63.09 -20.07
N VAL A 95 23.47 -62.98 -19.43
CA VAL A 95 23.85 -61.79 -18.64
C VAL A 95 23.90 -60.55 -19.53
N LYS A 96 24.49 -60.63 -20.74
CA LYS A 96 24.52 -59.52 -21.70
C LYS A 96 23.11 -59.08 -22.10
N LYS A 97 22.19 -60.03 -22.30
CA LYS A 97 20.79 -59.74 -22.62
C LYS A 97 20.07 -59.05 -21.46
N GLN A 98 20.30 -59.49 -20.22
CA GLN A 98 19.75 -58.85 -19.02
C GLN A 98 20.30 -57.43 -18.83
N ILE A 99 21.60 -57.21 -19.07
CA ILE A 99 22.21 -55.87 -19.04
C ILE A 99 21.55 -54.96 -20.07
N GLN A 100 21.38 -55.42 -21.32
CA GLN A 100 20.71 -54.64 -22.35
C GLN A 100 19.25 -54.30 -22.00
N GLN A 101 18.53 -55.22 -21.37
CA GLN A 101 17.17 -54.96 -20.88
C GLN A 101 17.16 -53.91 -19.76
N LEU A 102 18.09 -54.01 -18.80
CA LEU A 102 18.24 -53.03 -17.72
C LEU A 102 18.63 -51.65 -18.25
N ASP A 103 19.54 -51.55 -19.21
CA ASP A 103 19.94 -50.28 -19.82
C ASP A 103 18.75 -49.62 -20.55
N ALA A 104 17.93 -50.41 -21.25
CA ALA A 104 16.72 -49.92 -21.89
C ALA A 104 15.69 -49.42 -20.86
N GLU A 105 15.54 -50.11 -19.73
CA GLU A 105 14.66 -49.70 -18.64
C GLU A 105 15.16 -48.44 -17.94
N ILE A 106 16.48 -48.32 -17.71
CA ILE A 106 17.12 -47.12 -17.16
C ILE A 106 16.90 -45.92 -18.10
N ALA A 107 17.10 -46.11 -19.41
CA ALA A 107 16.87 -45.06 -20.40
C ALA A 107 15.40 -44.59 -20.40
N LYS A 108 14.45 -45.54 -20.26
CA LYS A 108 13.03 -45.22 -20.13
C LYS A 108 12.74 -44.42 -18.85
N MET A 109 13.25 -44.84 -17.70
CA MET A 109 13.09 -44.12 -16.44
C MET A 109 13.71 -42.72 -16.46
N GLN A 110 14.83 -42.54 -17.17
CA GLN A 110 15.43 -41.21 -17.35
C GLN A 110 14.54 -40.30 -18.19
N ALA A 111 13.99 -40.80 -19.29
CA ALA A 111 13.04 -40.04 -20.12
C ALA A 111 11.78 -39.66 -19.32
N ASP A 112 11.23 -40.58 -18.54
CA ASP A 112 10.07 -40.30 -17.67
C ASP A 112 10.39 -39.25 -16.60
N ARG A 113 11.58 -39.34 -15.98
CA ARG A 113 12.05 -38.35 -14.99
C ARG A 113 12.18 -36.95 -15.60
N ASP A 114 12.76 -36.85 -16.79
CA ASP A 114 12.96 -35.57 -17.46
C ASP A 114 11.61 -34.97 -17.90
N GLY A 115 10.66 -35.80 -18.34
CA GLY A 115 9.27 -35.39 -18.61
C GLY A 115 8.57 -34.85 -17.36
N LEU A 116 8.71 -35.52 -16.21
CA LEU A 116 8.16 -35.03 -14.94
C LEU A 116 8.80 -33.72 -14.48
N ALA A 117 10.10 -33.55 -14.69
CA ALA A 117 10.80 -32.30 -14.37
C ALA A 117 10.27 -31.12 -15.20
N GLN A 118 9.96 -31.35 -16.48
CA GLN A 118 9.34 -30.34 -17.33
C GLN A 118 7.95 -29.93 -16.81
N ILE A 119 7.10 -30.91 -16.49
CA ILE A 119 5.75 -30.65 -15.94
C ILE A 119 5.84 -29.87 -14.61
N LEU A 120 6.77 -30.22 -13.73
CA LEU A 120 6.96 -29.50 -12.46
C LEU A 120 7.37 -28.04 -12.68
N ASN A 121 8.22 -27.76 -13.67
CA ASN A 121 8.61 -26.40 -14.04
C ASN A 121 7.43 -25.60 -14.60
N GLU A 122 6.59 -26.21 -15.44
CA GLU A 122 5.36 -25.58 -15.96
C GLU A 122 4.40 -25.22 -14.82
N ILE A 123 4.15 -26.16 -13.89
CA ILE A 123 3.31 -25.91 -12.70
C ILE A 123 3.91 -24.79 -11.83
N HIS A 124 5.23 -24.75 -11.68
CA HIS A 124 5.90 -23.69 -10.92
C HIS A 124 5.69 -22.32 -11.55
N ASN A 125 5.87 -22.21 -12.87
CA ASN A 125 5.68 -20.99 -13.62
C ASN A 125 4.21 -20.52 -13.57
N GLU A 126 3.25 -21.43 -13.70
CA GLU A 126 1.82 -21.10 -13.57
C GLU A 126 1.50 -20.57 -12.17
N ARG A 127 2.01 -21.21 -11.11
CA ARG A 127 1.82 -20.74 -9.71
C ARG A 127 2.49 -19.40 -9.46
N GLU A 128 3.63 -19.13 -10.09
CA GLU A 128 4.27 -17.82 -9.99
C GLU A 128 3.47 -16.73 -10.71
N MET A 129 2.98 -17.01 -11.92
CA MET A 129 2.10 -16.11 -12.67
C MET A 129 0.80 -15.82 -11.90
N GLU A 130 0.22 -16.82 -11.24
CA GLU A 130 -0.98 -16.62 -10.42
C GLU A 130 -0.70 -15.77 -9.17
N ARG A 131 0.44 -16.00 -8.49
CA ARG A 131 0.87 -15.13 -7.37
C ARG A 131 1.07 -13.68 -7.83
N GLN A 132 1.65 -13.48 -9.01
CA GLN A 132 1.81 -12.14 -9.60
C GLN A 132 0.46 -11.49 -9.94
N ARG A 133 -0.50 -12.26 -10.49
CA ARG A 133 -1.87 -11.78 -10.75
C ARG A 133 -2.59 -11.38 -9.47
N GLN A 134 -2.51 -12.20 -8.43
CA GLN A 134 -3.12 -11.89 -7.14
C GLN A 134 -2.49 -10.65 -6.50
N ALA A 135 -1.16 -10.55 -6.49
CA ALA A 135 -0.45 -9.37 -5.98
C ALA A 135 -0.82 -8.09 -6.77
N ALA A 136 -0.98 -8.20 -8.09
CA ALA A 136 -1.42 -7.09 -8.93
C ALA A 136 -2.87 -6.67 -8.63
N LEU A 137 -3.77 -7.63 -8.41
CA LEU A 137 -5.16 -7.36 -8.04
C LEU A 137 -5.25 -6.65 -6.67
N GLU A 138 -4.54 -7.14 -5.67
CA GLU A 138 -4.47 -6.54 -4.33
C GLU A 138 -3.86 -5.13 -4.37
N ALA A 139 -2.80 -4.93 -5.16
CA ALA A 139 -2.19 -3.63 -5.37
C ALA A 139 -3.15 -2.64 -6.06
N ALA A 140 -3.90 -3.10 -7.07
CA ALA A 140 -4.89 -2.29 -7.77
C ALA A 140 -6.06 -1.90 -6.85
N GLU A 141 -6.54 -2.83 -6.01
CA GLU A 141 -7.59 -2.53 -5.03
C GLU A 141 -7.10 -1.52 -3.99
N ARG A 142 -5.87 -1.71 -3.48
CA ARG A 142 -5.25 -0.77 -2.53
C ARG A 142 -5.08 0.62 -3.15
N ALA A 143 -4.69 0.70 -4.43
CA ALA A 143 -4.61 1.97 -5.16
C ALA A 143 -5.98 2.64 -5.32
N LYS A 144 -7.04 1.86 -5.63
CA LYS A 144 -8.43 2.36 -5.71
C LYS A 144 -8.89 2.92 -4.36
N ARG A 145 -8.65 2.21 -3.26
CA ARG A 145 -8.98 2.69 -1.89
C ARG A 145 -8.24 3.99 -1.56
N ARG A 146 -6.95 4.09 -1.89
CA ARG A 146 -6.16 5.33 -1.71
C ARG A 146 -6.71 6.50 -2.52
N ARG A 147 -7.18 6.25 -3.75
CA ARG A 147 -7.77 7.30 -4.59
C ARG A 147 -9.08 7.82 -4.02
N ILE A 148 -10.00 6.93 -3.63
CA ILE A 148 -11.28 7.30 -3.01
C ILE A 148 -11.04 8.10 -1.72
N GLU A 149 -10.11 7.65 -0.88
CA GLU A 149 -9.76 8.37 0.35
C GLU A 149 -9.14 9.76 0.08
N LYS A 150 -8.30 9.87 -0.96
CA LYS A 150 -7.74 11.16 -1.38
C LYS A 150 -8.83 12.11 -1.87
N GLU A 151 -9.76 11.64 -2.70
CA GLU A 151 -10.90 12.42 -3.20
C GLU A 151 -11.85 12.84 -2.06
N ARG A 152 -12.07 11.96 -1.07
CA ARG A 152 -12.82 12.28 0.15
C ARG A 152 -12.14 13.40 0.93
N LYS A 153 -10.84 13.29 1.21
CA LYS A 153 -10.07 14.33 1.92
C LYS A 153 -10.05 15.65 1.16
N GLU A 154 -9.94 15.61 -0.17
CA GLU A 154 -9.96 16.82 -1.00
C GLU A 154 -11.33 17.51 -0.97
N THR A 155 -12.42 16.75 -0.95
CA THR A 155 -13.78 17.26 -0.75
C THR A 155 -13.92 17.90 0.64
N GLU A 156 -13.43 17.25 1.69
CA GLU A 156 -13.45 17.80 3.05
C GLU A 156 -12.64 19.10 3.18
N ARG A 157 -11.48 19.18 2.51
CA ARG A 157 -10.69 20.42 2.41
C ARG A 157 -11.45 21.52 1.68
N PHE A 158 -12.17 21.18 0.61
CA PHE A 158 -12.97 22.12 -0.15
C PHE A 158 -14.13 22.67 0.69
N ASP A 159 -14.83 21.77 1.40
CA ASP A 159 -15.95 22.12 2.28
C ASP A 159 -15.51 22.97 3.46
N ARG A 160 -14.28 22.81 3.96
CA ARG A 160 -13.77 23.70 5.02
C ARG A 160 -13.51 25.11 4.52
N GLY A 161 -13.14 25.30 3.25
CA GLY A 161 -12.65 26.58 2.72
C GLY A 161 -11.12 26.71 2.79
N LYS A 162 -10.56 27.52 1.88
CA LYS A 162 -9.11 27.66 1.66
C LYS A 162 -8.52 28.92 2.30
N TYR A 163 -9.36 29.92 2.54
CA TYR A 163 -8.93 31.22 3.04
C TYR A 163 -9.63 31.47 4.35
N ILE A 164 -8.83 31.79 5.37
CA ILE A 164 -9.34 32.19 6.66
C ILE A 164 -9.03 33.65 6.88
N LYS A 165 -10.02 34.36 7.42
CA LYS A 165 -9.82 35.64 8.06
C LYS A 165 -10.21 35.45 9.52
N PHE A 166 -9.30 35.80 10.43
CA PHE A 166 -9.48 35.68 11.86
C PHE A 166 -9.23 37.02 12.53
N ASN A 167 -9.98 37.28 13.59
CA ASN A 167 -9.65 38.21 14.65
C ASN A 167 -9.55 37.36 15.92
N LEU A 168 -8.36 36.85 16.23
CA LEU A 168 -8.13 35.88 17.30
C LEU A 168 -6.97 36.33 18.18
N HIS A 169 -6.97 35.88 19.44
CA HIS A 169 -5.79 35.94 20.29
C HIS A 169 -4.65 35.13 19.62
N GLU A 170 -3.43 35.69 19.59
CA GLU A 170 -2.28 35.10 18.89
C GLU A 170 -2.53 34.83 17.38
N SER A 171 -3.24 35.74 16.72
CA SER A 171 -3.56 35.66 15.28
C SER A 171 -2.36 35.33 14.38
N ASP A 172 -1.19 35.92 14.63
CA ASP A 172 0.04 35.64 13.87
C ASP A 172 0.48 34.17 13.99
N TYR A 173 0.39 33.60 15.19
CA TYR A 173 0.73 32.20 15.42
C TYR A 173 -0.28 31.28 14.73
N VAL A 174 -1.58 31.57 14.85
CA VAL A 174 -2.62 30.82 14.12
C VAL A 174 -2.39 30.92 12.62
N GLN A 175 -2.04 32.10 12.09
CA GLN A 175 -1.77 32.31 10.68
C GLN A 175 -0.62 31.46 10.14
N GLN A 176 0.50 31.43 10.87
CA GLN A 176 1.70 30.68 10.49
C GLN A 176 1.46 29.18 10.46
N ASN A 177 0.58 28.71 11.34
CA ASN A 177 0.29 27.30 11.56
C ASN A 177 -0.95 26.81 10.80
N PHE A 178 -1.76 27.71 10.26
CA PHE A 178 -2.92 27.38 9.45
C PHE A 178 -2.49 26.92 8.04
N GLY A 179 -2.68 25.64 7.76
CA GLY A 179 -2.23 24.99 6.52
C GLY A 179 -3.33 24.29 5.72
N LYS A 180 -2.95 23.75 4.55
CA LYS A 180 -3.81 22.90 3.71
C LYS A 180 -4.06 21.50 4.28
N THR A 181 -3.20 21.07 5.19
CA THR A 181 -3.49 20.04 6.20
C THR A 181 -4.53 20.69 7.13
N VAL A 182 -4.51 20.71 8.45
CA VAL A 182 -5.69 21.13 9.24
C VAL A 182 -6.96 20.33 8.83
N THR A 183 -7.86 20.03 9.75
CA THR A 183 -9.07 19.23 9.46
C THR A 183 -10.24 19.83 10.20
N SER A 184 -10.00 20.15 11.47
CA SER A 184 -10.88 20.85 12.36
C SER A 184 -10.08 21.96 13.06
N MET A 185 -10.75 23.09 13.27
CA MET A 185 -10.27 24.19 14.08
C MET A 185 -11.43 24.61 14.97
N ALA A 186 -11.15 24.88 16.23
CA ALA A 186 -12.13 25.39 17.18
C ALA A 186 -11.51 26.49 18.02
N THR A 187 -12.32 27.48 18.35
CA THR A 187 -11.96 28.56 19.27
C THR A 187 -12.90 28.54 20.46
N GLY A 188 -12.35 28.68 21.66
CA GLY A 188 -13.13 28.83 22.87
C GLY A 188 -12.31 29.58 23.90
N GLY A 189 -12.87 30.65 24.44
CA GLY A 189 -12.10 31.53 25.30
C GLY A 189 -10.97 32.24 24.56
N THR A 190 -9.78 32.17 25.15
CA THR A 190 -8.51 32.66 24.60
C THR A 190 -7.78 31.60 23.76
N ALA A 191 -8.31 30.38 23.69
CA ALA A 191 -7.66 29.24 23.06
C ALA A 191 -8.19 28.98 21.65
N THR A 192 -7.26 28.67 20.75
CA THR A 192 -7.52 28.09 19.43
C THR A 192 -6.85 26.74 19.39
N VAL A 193 -7.55 25.73 18.88
CA VAL A 193 -6.99 24.39 18.62
C VAL A 193 -7.15 24.04 17.15
N MET A 194 -6.10 23.49 16.55
CA MET A 194 -6.06 23.02 15.17
C MET A 194 -5.68 21.54 15.14
N LEU A 195 -6.47 20.73 14.46
CA LEU A 195 -6.20 19.31 14.22
C LEU A 195 -5.74 19.08 12.79
N TYR A 196 -4.71 18.27 12.55
CA TYR A 196 -4.12 18.03 11.23
C TYR A 196 -4.51 16.66 10.66
N GLU A 197 -4.33 16.46 9.36
CA GLU A 197 -4.74 15.22 8.67
C GLU A 197 -3.90 13.99 9.00
N ASP A 198 -2.66 14.21 9.43
CA ASP A 198 -1.75 13.20 9.96
C ASP A 198 -2.08 12.82 11.41
N GLY A 199 -3.02 13.53 12.04
CA GLY A 199 -3.39 13.36 13.44
C GLY A 199 -2.58 14.19 14.41
N ASP A 200 -1.64 15.00 13.92
CA ASP A 200 -0.99 16.01 14.75
C ASP A 200 -1.97 17.12 15.11
N TRP A 201 -1.58 17.96 16.06
CA TRP A 201 -2.41 19.03 16.59
C TRP A 201 -1.54 20.18 17.08
N MET A 202 -2.11 21.39 17.06
CA MET A 202 -1.49 22.59 17.63
C MET A 202 -2.55 23.42 18.35
N TYR A 203 -2.10 24.27 19.26
CA TYR A 203 -2.97 25.09 20.09
C TYR A 203 -2.28 26.39 20.52
N THR A 204 -3.08 27.41 20.85
CA THR A 204 -2.64 28.64 21.52
C THR A 204 -2.81 28.53 23.04
N ALA A 205 -2.35 29.53 23.80
CA ALA A 205 -2.56 29.58 25.25
C ALA A 205 -4.05 29.49 25.64
N GLY A 206 -4.34 28.93 26.82
CA GLY A 206 -5.70 28.83 27.37
C GLY A 206 -6.46 27.54 27.07
N LEU A 207 -5.84 26.55 26.41
CA LEU A 207 -6.52 25.28 26.08
C LEU A 207 -6.97 24.55 27.36
N PRO A 208 -8.22 24.03 27.43
CA PRO A 208 -8.72 23.33 28.61
C PRO A 208 -7.78 22.21 29.04
N LYS A 209 -7.40 22.17 30.32
CA LYS A 209 -6.36 21.26 30.83
C LYS A 209 -6.66 19.79 30.54
N LEU A 210 -7.93 19.40 30.67
CA LEU A 210 -8.38 18.04 30.38
C LEU A 210 -8.22 17.72 28.89
N LEU A 211 -8.64 18.61 27.99
CA LEU A 211 -8.46 18.46 26.55
C LEU A 211 -6.97 18.37 26.17
N HIS A 212 -6.15 19.25 26.72
CA HIS A 212 -4.70 19.23 26.52
C HIS A 212 -4.09 17.87 26.91
N ASN A 213 -4.51 17.30 28.06
CA ASN A 213 -4.04 15.97 28.49
C ASN A 213 -4.48 14.84 27.55
N LYS A 214 -5.61 14.99 26.85
CA LYS A 214 -6.08 14.00 25.86
C LYS A 214 -5.32 14.06 24.54
N LEU A 215 -4.75 15.21 24.22
CA LEU A 215 -3.97 15.45 23.01
C LEU A 215 -2.47 15.19 23.24
N LYS A 216 -1.93 15.63 24.38
CA LYS A 216 -0.52 15.49 24.73
C LYS A 216 -0.14 14.06 25.09
N GLY A 217 0.97 13.59 24.52
CA GLY A 217 1.53 12.26 24.81
C GLY A 217 0.77 11.10 24.17
N ARG A 218 -0.17 11.38 23.26
CA ARG A 218 -0.92 10.35 22.54
C ARG A 218 0.01 9.58 21.60
N ALA A 219 0.11 8.26 21.78
CA ALA A 219 0.92 7.41 20.90
C ALA A 219 0.33 7.33 19.48
N LYS A 220 1.18 7.20 18.46
CA LYS A 220 0.79 7.17 17.04
C LYS A 220 -0.18 6.05 16.65
N HIS A 221 -0.24 4.97 17.43
CA HIS A 221 -1.16 3.85 17.19
C HIS A 221 -2.56 4.08 17.78
N HIS A 222 -2.72 5.09 18.65
CA HIS A 222 -4.04 5.46 19.14
C HIS A 222 -4.84 6.20 18.05
N PRO A 223 -6.16 6.10 18.05
CA PRO A 223 -7.02 6.80 17.09
C PRO A 223 -6.76 8.31 17.10
N SER A 224 -6.42 8.89 15.95
CA SER A 224 -6.18 10.33 15.81
C SER A 224 -7.45 11.16 16.08
N PRO A 225 -7.33 12.37 16.64
CA PRO A 225 -8.46 13.29 16.75
C PRO A 225 -8.88 13.78 15.36
N VAL A 226 -10.18 13.85 15.09
CA VAL A 226 -10.74 14.25 13.77
C VAL A 226 -11.68 15.45 13.85
N TYR A 227 -12.22 15.74 15.02
CA TYR A 227 -13.07 16.90 15.26
C TYR A 227 -12.94 17.35 16.70
N VAL A 228 -12.92 18.65 16.90
CA VAL A 228 -12.91 19.28 18.22
C VAL A 228 -13.85 20.48 18.22
N ALA A 229 -14.53 20.69 19.33
CA ALA A 229 -15.24 21.91 19.68
C ALA A 229 -14.77 22.34 21.07
N VAL A 230 -14.53 23.63 21.26
CA VAL A 230 -14.11 24.21 22.54
C VAL A 230 -15.11 25.29 22.90
N GLY A 231 -15.52 25.35 24.16
CA GLY A 231 -16.43 26.37 24.68
C GLY A 231 -15.80 27.15 25.82
N SER A 232 -16.54 28.13 26.34
CA SER A 232 -16.22 28.77 27.61
C SER A 232 -16.23 27.76 28.77
N GLU A 233 -15.62 28.14 29.90
CA GLU A 233 -15.61 27.34 31.14
C GLU A 233 -14.94 25.95 30.99
N ASP A 234 -13.83 25.87 30.24
CA ASP A 234 -13.09 24.61 30.00
C ASP A 234 -13.89 23.48 29.33
N ARG A 235 -15.04 23.81 28.71
CA ARG A 235 -15.86 22.84 27.98
C ARG A 235 -15.21 22.43 26.68
N TYR A 236 -15.35 21.16 26.35
CA TYR A 236 -14.91 20.66 25.06
C TYR A 236 -15.69 19.43 24.62
N TYR A 237 -15.68 19.19 23.33
CA TYR A 237 -16.06 17.93 22.71
C TYR A 237 -14.95 17.53 21.75
N ILE A 238 -14.46 16.30 21.85
CA ILE A 238 -13.46 15.74 20.93
C ILE A 238 -13.94 14.40 20.38
N LYS A 239 -13.78 14.21 19.07
CA LYS A 239 -14.10 12.97 18.37
C LYS A 239 -12.84 12.42 17.71
N PHE A 240 -12.69 11.11 17.78
CA PHE A 240 -11.55 10.38 17.24
C PHE A 240 -11.91 9.60 15.97
N SER A 241 -10.89 9.19 15.22
CA SER A 241 -11.03 8.49 13.94
C SER A 241 -11.73 7.12 14.04
N ASN A 242 -11.73 6.50 15.23
CA ASN A 242 -12.49 5.28 15.50
C ASN A 242 -13.97 5.53 15.83
N GLY A 243 -14.43 6.79 15.77
CA GLY A 243 -15.79 7.20 16.08
C GLY A 243 -16.09 7.39 17.56
N LYS A 244 -15.16 7.07 18.48
CA LYS A 244 -15.31 7.39 19.90
C LYS A 244 -15.22 8.90 20.11
N SER A 245 -15.93 9.39 21.12
CA SER A 245 -15.87 10.79 21.54
C SER A 245 -15.72 10.90 23.05
N GLU A 246 -15.15 12.02 23.47
CA GLU A 246 -15.02 12.42 24.87
C GLU A 246 -15.41 13.89 24.99
N TRP A 247 -16.00 14.29 26.12
CA TRP A 247 -16.47 15.66 26.29
C TRP A 247 -16.48 16.08 27.76
N VAL A 248 -16.54 17.39 27.97
CA VAL A 248 -16.82 18.06 29.24
C VAL A 248 -17.86 19.14 28.94
N GLY A 249 -19.00 19.07 29.63
CA GLY A 249 -20.13 19.99 29.47
C GLY A 249 -21.21 19.72 30.52
N CYS A 250 -22.38 20.34 30.37
CA CYS A 250 -23.49 20.15 31.30
C CYS A 250 -24.07 18.73 31.29
N ASP A 251 -24.82 18.40 32.35
CA ASP A 251 -25.47 17.10 32.50
C ASP A 251 -26.46 16.84 31.37
N ASP A 252 -27.27 17.84 30.98
CA ASP A 252 -28.20 17.75 29.85
C ASP A 252 -27.50 17.35 28.54
N LEU A 253 -26.32 17.91 28.24
CA LEU A 253 -25.53 17.52 27.06
C LEU A 253 -25.06 16.07 27.18
N THR A 254 -24.65 15.67 28.37
CA THR A 254 -24.19 14.30 28.63
C THR A 254 -25.33 13.30 28.46
N ASP A 255 -26.51 13.61 28.98
CA ASP A 255 -27.72 12.80 28.82
C ASP A 255 -28.16 12.72 27.36
N GLU A 256 -28.10 13.83 26.62
CA GLU A 256 -28.42 13.86 25.19
C GLU A 256 -27.46 12.98 24.37
N LEU A 257 -26.15 13.10 24.61
CA LEU A 257 -25.12 12.32 23.91
C LEU A 257 -25.17 10.82 24.26
N ASN A 258 -25.54 10.48 25.49
CA ASN A 258 -25.70 9.09 25.94
C ASN A 258 -27.01 8.46 25.45
N SER A 259 -28.09 9.25 25.34
CA SER A 259 -29.41 8.78 24.92
C SER A 259 -29.51 8.55 23.41
N SER A 260 -28.59 9.11 22.63
CA SER A 260 -28.55 9.06 21.16
C SER A 260 -27.35 8.27 20.58
N PRO A 261 -27.04 7.03 21.02
CA PRO A 261 -25.81 6.33 20.62
C PRO A 261 -25.79 5.93 19.13
N SER A 262 -26.95 5.79 18.50
CA SER A 262 -27.08 5.50 17.07
C SER A 262 -26.84 6.75 16.20
N ASN A 263 -27.06 7.95 16.75
CA ASN A 263 -26.90 9.21 16.04
C ASN A 263 -25.46 9.70 16.19
N LYS A 264 -24.64 9.51 15.15
CA LYS A 264 -23.27 10.03 15.16
C LYS A 264 -23.30 11.55 15.19
N VAL A 265 -22.59 12.14 16.14
CA VAL A 265 -22.41 13.60 16.22
C VAL A 265 -21.59 14.09 15.03
N LYS A 266 -22.05 15.19 14.43
CA LYS A 266 -21.40 15.89 13.32
C LYS A 266 -20.78 17.21 13.77
N SER A 267 -21.50 18.00 14.56
CA SER A 267 -21.05 19.30 15.07
C SER A 267 -21.57 19.50 16.49
N VAL A 268 -20.77 20.08 17.36
CA VAL A 268 -21.16 20.55 18.69
C VAL A 268 -20.74 22.00 18.80
N ALA A 269 -21.61 22.83 19.38
CA ALA A 269 -21.31 24.21 19.71
C ALA A 269 -21.70 24.49 21.15
N PHE A 270 -20.89 25.29 21.82
CA PHE A 270 -21.10 25.73 23.20
C PHE A 270 -21.43 27.22 23.18
N GLY A 271 -22.55 27.61 23.80
CA GLY A 271 -22.92 29.03 23.90
C GLY A 271 -22.35 29.69 25.15
N ALA A 272 -22.89 30.84 25.53
CA ALA A 272 -22.40 31.67 26.63
C ALA A 272 -22.29 30.94 27.99
N SER A 273 -23.38 30.30 28.41
CA SER A 273 -23.50 29.65 29.71
C SER A 273 -23.08 28.18 29.67
N TRP A 274 -22.68 27.62 30.81
CA TRP A 274 -22.42 26.19 31.01
C TRP A 274 -23.48 25.27 30.38
N SER A 275 -24.76 25.61 30.56
CA SER A 275 -25.93 24.86 30.06
C SER A 275 -26.25 25.07 28.58
N SER A 276 -25.62 26.05 27.92
CA SER A 276 -25.91 26.39 26.53
C SER A 276 -25.12 25.50 25.57
N TYR A 277 -25.83 24.68 24.80
CA TYR A 277 -25.24 23.83 23.77
C TYR A 277 -26.14 23.65 22.55
N PHE A 278 -25.52 23.28 21.43
CA PHE A 278 -26.21 22.83 20.22
C PHE A 278 -25.44 21.65 19.60
N VAL A 279 -26.11 20.51 19.44
CA VAL A 279 -25.58 19.32 18.77
C VAL A 279 -26.28 19.13 17.43
N VAL A 280 -25.49 18.92 16.37
CA VAL A 280 -25.96 18.50 15.05
C VAL A 280 -25.46 17.08 14.79
N TYR A 281 -26.37 16.20 14.39
CA TYR A 281 -26.10 14.80 14.08
C TYR A 281 -25.82 14.59 12.58
N THR A 282 -25.21 13.45 12.21
CA THR A 282 -24.89 13.14 10.80
C THR A 282 -26.13 12.97 9.93
N ASN A 283 -27.25 12.53 10.51
CA ASN A 283 -28.54 12.48 9.82
C ASN A 283 -29.14 13.88 9.57
N GLY A 284 -28.56 14.94 10.16
CA GLY A 284 -29.01 16.33 10.09
C GLY A 284 -30.03 16.71 11.15
N GLY A 285 -30.42 15.75 12.01
CA GLY A 285 -31.10 15.99 13.27
C GLY A 285 -30.27 16.89 14.20
N TYR A 286 -30.93 17.48 15.18
CA TYR A 286 -30.27 18.31 16.18
C TYR A 286 -30.98 18.29 17.52
N ALA A 287 -30.21 18.62 18.56
CA ALA A 287 -30.67 18.88 19.92
C ALA A 287 -29.96 20.12 20.46
N TYR A 288 -30.62 20.90 21.29
CA TYR A 288 -30.04 22.12 21.84
C TYR A 288 -30.66 22.47 23.19
N GLN A 289 -29.94 23.28 23.96
CA GLN A 289 -30.41 23.86 25.21
C GLN A 289 -29.89 25.29 25.33
N SER A 290 -30.73 26.20 25.83
CA SER A 290 -30.36 27.59 26.13
C SER A 290 -29.63 28.34 25.01
N ILE A 291 -30.13 28.26 23.77
CA ILE A 291 -29.56 28.92 22.59
C ILE A 291 -30.17 30.32 22.34
N PRO A 292 -29.53 31.20 21.54
CA PRO A 292 -30.08 32.51 21.20
C PRO A 292 -31.49 32.42 20.60
N SER A 293 -32.41 33.30 21.04
CA SER A 293 -33.82 33.24 20.65
C SER A 293 -34.06 33.39 19.14
N ALA A 294 -33.22 34.17 18.46
CA ALA A 294 -33.24 34.29 17.01
C ALA A 294 -32.87 32.96 16.32
N LEU A 295 -31.91 32.23 16.87
CA LEU A 295 -31.54 30.90 16.39
C LEU A 295 -32.65 29.88 16.66
N ALA A 296 -33.24 29.90 17.86
CA ALA A 296 -34.37 29.02 18.20
C ALA A 296 -35.53 29.17 17.20
N LYS A 297 -35.97 30.40 16.93
CA LYS A 297 -36.99 30.68 15.90
C LYS A 297 -36.59 30.19 14.52
N LEU A 298 -35.31 30.34 14.17
CA LEU A 298 -34.79 29.89 12.89
C LEU A 298 -34.86 28.37 12.76
N VAL A 299 -34.51 27.61 13.79
CA VAL A 299 -34.55 26.14 13.73
C VAL A 299 -35.97 25.59 13.85
N ASP A 300 -36.86 26.26 14.58
CA ASP A 300 -38.28 25.88 14.68
C ASP A 300 -39.02 25.98 13.33
N GLN A 301 -38.61 26.92 12.47
CA GLN A 301 -39.19 27.12 11.14
C GLN A 301 -38.67 26.13 10.08
N ARG A 302 -37.75 25.22 10.44
CA ARG A 302 -37.03 24.37 9.48
C ARG A 302 -37.45 22.91 9.52
N ASN A 303 -37.09 22.22 8.44
CA ASN A 303 -37.03 20.77 8.43
C ASN A 303 -35.90 20.29 9.36
N ARG A 304 -36.22 19.37 10.27
CA ARG A 304 -35.31 18.89 11.32
C ARG A 304 -34.11 18.07 10.82
N THR A 305 -33.86 17.94 9.51
CA THR A 305 -32.88 16.98 8.95
C THR A 305 -31.85 17.58 7.98
N ASP A 306 -31.85 18.90 7.82
CA ASP A 306 -31.02 19.55 6.80
C ASP A 306 -29.77 20.25 7.35
N LEU A 307 -29.57 20.30 8.67
CA LEU A 307 -28.43 20.97 9.28
C LEU A 307 -27.12 20.19 9.07
N SER A 308 -26.03 20.94 8.95
CA SER A 308 -24.69 20.42 8.67
C SER A 308 -23.68 20.82 9.74
N CYS A 309 -23.67 22.09 10.14
CA CYS A 309 -22.74 22.61 11.13
C CYS A 309 -23.40 23.76 11.90
N VAL A 310 -23.00 23.89 13.16
CA VAL A 310 -23.39 24.96 14.09
C VAL A 310 -22.16 25.48 14.81
N SER A 311 -22.13 26.79 15.07
CA SER A 311 -21.26 27.44 16.05
C SER A 311 -22.09 28.46 16.84
N LEU A 312 -21.73 28.64 18.11
CA LEU A 312 -22.34 29.56 19.06
C LEU A 312 -21.23 30.41 19.66
N GLY A 313 -21.49 31.70 19.84
CA GLY A 313 -20.59 32.61 20.53
C GLY A 313 -21.06 32.96 21.94
N PRO A 314 -20.17 33.55 22.75
CA PRO A 314 -20.46 33.91 24.13
C PRO A 314 -21.43 35.09 24.27
N ASP A 315 -21.57 35.94 23.25
CA ASP A 315 -22.41 37.14 23.27
C ASP A 315 -23.72 36.95 22.47
N GLY A 316 -24.10 35.68 22.26
CA GLY A 316 -25.31 35.31 21.54
C GLY A 316 -25.14 35.24 20.02
N GLU A 317 -23.89 35.25 19.54
CA GLU A 317 -23.58 34.97 18.15
C GLU A 317 -23.94 33.54 17.79
N TYR A 318 -24.31 33.35 16.53
CA TYR A 318 -24.52 32.02 16.01
C TYR A 318 -24.18 31.96 14.53
N TYR A 319 -23.76 30.77 14.10
CA TYR A 319 -23.61 30.38 12.72
C TYR A 319 -24.24 29.01 12.54
N VAL A 320 -25.09 28.86 11.54
CA VAL A 320 -25.69 27.58 11.16
C VAL A 320 -25.60 27.42 9.66
N SER A 321 -25.19 26.24 9.22
CA SER A 321 -25.19 25.87 7.80
C SER A 321 -26.00 24.60 7.57
N ALA A 322 -26.67 24.56 6.42
CA ALA A 322 -27.41 23.40 5.94
C ALA A 322 -26.60 22.62 4.89
N LYS A 323 -26.99 21.35 4.67
CA LYS A 323 -26.35 20.45 3.68
C LYS A 323 -26.41 20.98 2.24
N ASN A 324 -27.38 21.84 1.94
CA ASN A 324 -27.51 22.52 0.64
C ASN A 324 -26.58 23.73 0.48
N GLY A 325 -25.68 23.98 1.43
CA GLY A 325 -24.71 25.09 1.38
C GLY A 325 -25.27 26.44 1.80
N ARG A 326 -26.58 26.56 2.07
CA ARG A 326 -27.15 27.78 2.67
C ARG A 326 -26.67 27.91 4.12
N ALA A 327 -26.36 29.14 4.52
CA ALA A 327 -25.92 29.46 5.86
C ALA A 327 -26.63 30.70 6.40
N TRP A 328 -26.74 30.75 7.73
CA TRP A 328 -27.36 31.81 8.51
C TRP A 328 -26.46 32.15 9.69
N TRP A 329 -26.43 33.42 10.05
CA TRP A 329 -25.71 33.89 11.22
C TRP A 329 -26.40 35.12 11.79
N GLY A 330 -26.14 35.40 13.06
CA GLY A 330 -26.70 36.53 13.79
C GLY A 330 -25.94 36.76 15.09
N GLY A 331 -26.35 37.78 15.85
CA GLY A 331 -25.74 38.16 17.14
C GLY A 331 -24.38 38.85 17.06
N MET A 332 -23.72 38.84 15.89
CA MET A 332 -22.38 39.41 15.72
C MET A 332 -22.33 40.95 15.89
N HIS A 333 -21.20 41.45 16.40
CA HIS A 333 -20.86 42.88 16.38
C HIS A 333 -20.90 43.47 14.95
N ALA A 334 -21.22 44.76 14.85
CA ALA A 334 -21.48 45.44 13.57
C ALA A 334 -20.31 45.34 12.58
N ASP A 335 -19.08 45.42 13.08
CA ASP A 335 -17.87 45.31 12.26
C ASP A 335 -17.71 43.91 11.66
N ASN A 336 -17.92 42.88 12.47
CA ASN A 336 -17.84 41.48 12.05
C ASN A 336 -18.94 41.14 11.04
N LEU A 337 -20.14 41.68 11.28
CA LEU A 337 -21.28 41.54 10.35
C LEU A 337 -20.98 42.19 9.00
N SER A 338 -20.31 43.34 8.97
CA SER A 338 -19.90 44.01 7.73
C SER A 338 -18.94 43.16 6.89
N ILE A 339 -18.02 42.45 7.56
CA ILE A 339 -17.06 41.53 6.93
C ILE A 339 -17.81 40.31 6.40
N ALA A 340 -18.64 39.67 7.23
CA ALA A 340 -19.41 38.49 6.85
C ALA A 340 -20.32 38.76 5.65
N ARG A 341 -20.98 39.93 5.61
CA ARG A 341 -21.82 40.34 4.46
C ARG A 341 -21.06 40.43 3.15
N LYS A 342 -19.80 40.90 3.16
CA LYS A 342 -18.96 41.01 1.95
C LYS A 342 -18.59 39.65 1.34
N VAL A 343 -18.61 38.58 2.14
CA VAL A 343 -18.20 37.23 1.71
C VAL A 343 -19.30 36.19 1.89
N LYS A 344 -20.56 36.60 2.08
CA LYS A 344 -21.70 35.76 2.47
C LYS A 344 -21.78 34.45 1.69
N ASP A 345 -21.69 34.50 0.36
CA ASP A 345 -21.85 33.33 -0.50
C ASP A 345 -20.64 32.39 -0.51
N ARG A 346 -19.57 32.76 0.20
CA ARG A 346 -18.29 32.04 0.25
C ARG A 346 -18.00 31.45 1.60
N ILE A 347 -18.71 31.87 2.66
CA ILE A 347 -18.51 31.37 4.02
C ILE A 347 -18.92 29.90 4.04
N LYS A 348 -17.98 29.06 4.45
CA LYS A 348 -18.22 27.62 4.64
C LYS A 348 -18.34 27.25 6.10
N PHE A 349 -17.56 27.93 6.93
CA PHE A 349 -17.51 27.71 8.35
C PHE A 349 -17.21 29.03 9.06
N MET A 350 -17.79 29.21 10.23
CA MET A 350 -17.54 30.34 11.12
C MET A 350 -17.55 29.81 12.54
N ASP A 351 -16.62 30.30 13.34
CA ASP A 351 -16.55 30.03 14.78
C ASP A 351 -16.33 31.33 15.54
N PHE A 352 -16.76 31.34 16.80
CA PHE A 352 -16.72 32.48 17.69
C PHE A 352 -15.91 32.11 18.94
N GLY A 353 -15.05 33.03 19.39
CA GLY A 353 -14.36 32.95 20.67
C GLY A 353 -14.77 34.13 21.56
N ASP A 354 -14.05 34.33 22.66
CA ASP A 354 -14.34 35.44 23.59
C ASP A 354 -13.93 36.80 23.00
N TYR A 355 -14.51 37.88 23.54
CA TYR A 355 -14.13 39.27 23.22
C TYR A 355 -14.25 39.62 21.73
N ASP A 356 -15.40 39.32 21.11
CA ASP A 356 -15.66 39.53 19.68
C ASP A 356 -14.65 38.83 18.75
N SER A 357 -13.90 37.85 19.27
CA SER A 357 -12.99 37.07 18.46
C SER A 357 -13.79 36.10 17.59
N PHE A 358 -13.43 36.03 16.32
CA PHE A 358 -14.12 35.15 15.38
C PHE A 358 -13.16 34.76 14.27
N PHE A 359 -13.46 33.64 13.64
CA PHE A 359 -12.87 33.33 12.35
C PHE A 359 -13.92 32.79 11.40
N HIS A 360 -13.70 33.05 10.13
CA HIS A 360 -14.49 32.42 9.09
C HIS A 360 -13.58 31.86 8.00
N SER A 361 -13.96 30.69 7.51
CA SER A 361 -13.30 30.06 6.37
C SER A 361 -14.16 30.20 5.13
N SER A 362 -13.50 30.51 4.01
CA SER A 362 -14.15 30.80 2.75
C SER A 362 -13.49 30.12 1.55
N VAL A 363 -14.28 29.87 0.50
CA VAL A 363 -13.77 29.42 -0.80
C VAL A 363 -13.47 30.66 -1.65
N VAL A 364 -12.31 30.70 -2.33
CA VAL A 364 -12.11 31.71 -3.38
C VAL A 364 -13.00 31.38 -4.55
N GLY A 365 -14.11 32.10 -4.66
CA GLY A 365 -14.62 32.47 -5.95
C GLY A 365 -13.60 33.40 -6.58
N LYS A 366 -13.04 33.03 -7.73
CA LYS A 366 -12.30 33.97 -8.58
C LYS A 366 -13.24 35.17 -8.77
N ILE A 367 -12.95 36.31 -8.14
CA ILE A 367 -13.68 37.54 -8.44
C ILE A 367 -13.23 37.86 -9.86
N VAL A 368 -13.98 37.40 -10.85
CA VAL A 368 -13.90 37.95 -12.19
C VAL A 368 -14.57 39.31 -12.10
N SER A 369 -13.86 40.25 -11.50
CA SER A 369 -14.07 41.66 -11.76
C SER A 369 -13.68 41.81 -13.22
N CYS A 370 -14.66 41.89 -14.10
CA CYS A 370 -14.47 42.40 -15.45
C CYS A 370 -14.65 43.92 -15.38
N PRO A 371 -13.60 44.72 -15.09
CA PRO A 371 -13.73 46.17 -15.09
C PRO A 371 -14.20 46.71 -16.45
N GLY A 372 -14.02 45.96 -17.54
CA GLY A 372 -14.54 46.30 -18.87
C GLY A 372 -16.05 46.09 -19.06
N LEU A 373 -16.70 45.18 -18.32
CA LEU A 373 -18.13 44.90 -18.53
C LEU A 373 -19.01 46.00 -17.91
N ALA A 374 -18.58 46.58 -16.79
CA ALA A 374 -19.25 47.72 -16.18
C ALA A 374 -19.12 49.01 -17.02
N ALA A 375 -17.98 49.18 -17.72
CA ALA A 375 -17.79 50.28 -18.68
C ALA A 375 -18.64 50.08 -19.95
N GLN A 376 -18.72 48.85 -20.49
CA GLN A 376 -19.54 48.53 -21.66
C GLN A 376 -21.04 48.59 -21.39
N LEU A 377 -21.50 48.29 -20.17
CA LEU A 377 -22.91 48.45 -19.80
C LEU A 377 -23.32 49.91 -19.59
N ASN A 378 -22.38 50.79 -19.21
CA ASN A 378 -22.63 52.23 -19.14
C ASN A 378 -22.63 52.91 -20.53
N GLU A 379 -21.88 52.39 -21.52
CA GLU A 379 -21.93 52.90 -22.89
C GLU A 379 -23.14 52.40 -23.70
N CYS A 380 -23.76 51.27 -23.32
CA CYS A 380 -24.98 50.75 -23.97
C CYS A 380 -26.29 51.33 -23.39
N GLY A 381 -26.22 52.18 -22.37
CA GLY A 381 -27.36 52.74 -21.64
C GLY A 381 -28.06 53.93 -22.29
N GLN A 382 -28.21 53.99 -23.62
CA GLN A 382 -29.02 55.02 -24.29
C GLN A 382 -30.33 54.53 -24.92
N ASN A 383 -30.67 53.24 -24.83
CA ASN A 383 -31.99 52.78 -25.28
C ASN A 383 -32.62 51.87 -24.22
N GLY A 384 -33.63 52.38 -23.54
CA GLY A 384 -34.31 51.75 -22.42
C GLY A 384 -34.93 50.39 -22.76
N ARG A 385 -34.15 49.31 -22.54
CA ARG A 385 -34.66 47.95 -22.38
C ARG A 385 -33.96 47.30 -21.20
N THR A 386 -34.73 47.01 -20.17
CA THR A 386 -34.36 46.14 -19.05
C THR A 386 -34.21 44.71 -19.56
N PHE A 387 -33.02 44.13 -19.40
CA PHE A 387 -32.81 42.70 -19.59
C PHE A 387 -32.76 42.03 -18.22
N SER A 388 -33.76 41.20 -17.95
CA SER A 388 -33.75 40.26 -16.83
C SER A 388 -33.06 38.98 -17.30
N VAL A 389 -31.99 38.56 -16.61
CA VAL A 389 -31.37 37.26 -16.81
C VAL A 389 -31.94 36.31 -15.75
N GLU A 390 -32.89 35.47 -16.14
CA GLU A 390 -33.29 34.31 -15.33
C GLU A 390 -32.23 33.21 -15.47
N GLN A 391 -31.68 32.77 -14.32
CA GLN A 391 -30.82 31.60 -14.26
C GLN A 391 -31.69 30.34 -14.33
N GLY A 392 -31.83 29.78 -15.53
CA GLY A 392 -32.37 28.44 -15.74
C GLY A 392 -31.30 27.37 -15.52
N GLU A 393 -31.58 26.44 -14.61
CA GLU A 393 -30.83 25.20 -14.43
C GLU A 393 -31.03 24.30 -15.67
N THR A 394 -30.06 24.27 -16.58
CA THR A 394 -29.61 23.09 -17.34
C THR A 394 -28.56 23.52 -18.37
N ALA A 395 -27.36 22.95 -18.27
CA ALA A 395 -26.31 23.17 -19.24
C ALA A 395 -26.64 22.40 -20.54
N GLN A 396 -27.21 23.07 -21.53
CA GLN A 396 -27.13 22.65 -22.93
C GLN A 396 -26.04 23.45 -23.65
N GLU A 397 -25.13 22.73 -24.28
CA GLU A 397 -23.99 23.24 -25.03
C GLU A 397 -24.47 23.97 -26.30
N LEU A 398 -24.64 25.29 -26.21
CA LEU A 398 -25.06 26.13 -27.33
C LEU A 398 -23.83 26.48 -28.20
N ARG A 399 -23.65 25.76 -29.32
CA ARG A 399 -22.64 26.10 -30.33
C ARG A 399 -23.19 27.19 -31.27
N VAL A 400 -22.67 28.41 -31.13
CA VAL A 400 -22.92 29.50 -32.08
C VAL A 400 -21.78 29.55 -33.10
N PRO A 401 -22.02 29.43 -34.41
CA PRO A 401 -20.99 29.62 -35.42
C PRO A 401 -20.79 31.12 -35.67
N ILE A 402 -19.65 31.68 -35.26
CA ILE A 402 -19.26 33.03 -35.65
C ILE A 402 -18.66 32.97 -37.05
N ARG A 403 -19.29 33.64 -38.03
CA ARG A 403 -18.72 33.86 -39.36
C ARG A 403 -17.62 34.93 -39.28
N LEU A 404 -16.42 34.58 -39.76
CA LEU A 404 -15.22 35.43 -39.82
C LEU A 404 -15.36 36.69 -40.71
N SER A 405 -16.50 36.93 -41.35
CA SER A 405 -16.70 38.02 -42.31
C SER A 405 -17.16 39.36 -41.72
N GLN A 406 -17.25 39.51 -40.39
CA GLN A 406 -17.70 40.76 -39.75
C GLN A 406 -16.60 41.55 -39.02
N LEU A 407 -15.34 41.11 -39.10
CA LEU A 407 -14.18 41.81 -38.52
C LEU A 407 -13.52 42.75 -39.53
N CYS A 408 -14.25 43.70 -40.10
CA CYS A 408 -13.67 44.77 -40.90
C CYS A 408 -14.56 46.02 -40.86
N LYS A 409 -14.18 46.99 -40.02
CA LYS A 409 -14.29 48.46 -40.19
C LYS A 409 -14.20 49.13 -38.82
N TRP A 410 -12.99 49.44 -38.38
CA TRP A 410 -12.74 50.37 -37.28
C TRP A 410 -11.76 51.46 -37.77
N PRO A 411 -12.05 52.75 -37.52
CA PRO A 411 -11.18 53.83 -37.94
C PRO A 411 -9.96 53.95 -37.02
N ALA A 412 -8.86 54.42 -37.59
CA ALA A 412 -7.56 54.57 -36.95
C ALA A 412 -7.50 55.77 -35.99
N ALA A 413 -6.93 55.57 -34.79
CA ALA A 413 -5.97 56.42 -34.04
C ALA A 413 -6.00 56.10 -32.52
N PRO A 414 -5.02 56.56 -31.71
CA PRO A 414 -3.58 56.45 -31.86
C PRO A 414 -2.94 55.65 -30.68
N ALA A 415 -1.63 55.42 -30.79
CA ALA A 415 -0.79 54.64 -29.89
C ALA A 415 -0.99 54.90 -28.39
N TYR A 416 -1.10 53.83 -27.58
CA TYR A 416 -0.17 53.47 -26.50
C TYR A 416 -0.65 52.21 -25.74
N ARG A 417 0.33 51.45 -25.23
CA ARG A 417 0.27 50.24 -24.36
C ARG A 417 -0.09 48.90 -25.05
N ARG A 418 0.97 48.12 -25.27
CA ARG A 418 0.94 46.66 -25.45
C ARG A 418 0.17 46.02 -24.27
N VAL A 419 -1.04 45.55 -24.53
CA VAL A 419 -1.67 44.52 -23.72
C VAL A 419 -1.18 43.19 -24.28
N VAL A 420 -0.30 42.50 -23.56
CA VAL A 420 0.01 41.09 -23.83
C VAL A 420 -1.18 40.27 -23.33
N LEU A 421 -2.15 40.04 -24.21
CA LEU A 421 -3.20 39.05 -24.01
C LEU A 421 -2.61 37.67 -24.29
N SER A 422 -2.14 37.01 -23.24
CA SER A 422 -1.82 35.58 -23.29
C SER A 422 -3.13 34.79 -23.21
N THR A 423 -3.77 34.58 -24.35
CA THR A 423 -4.92 33.69 -24.52
C THR A 423 -4.41 32.26 -24.62
N ALA A 424 -4.42 31.50 -23.52
CA ALA A 424 -4.16 30.07 -23.56
C ALA A 424 -5.44 29.34 -24.02
N ILE A 425 -5.58 29.14 -25.34
CA ILE A 425 -6.52 28.17 -25.90
C ILE A 425 -5.84 26.81 -25.83
N ILE A 426 -6.30 25.93 -24.93
CA ILE A 426 -5.90 24.53 -24.94
C ILE A 426 -6.73 23.83 -26.02
N ALA A 427 -6.19 23.77 -27.23
CA ALA A 427 -6.66 22.86 -28.26
C ALA A 427 -6.03 21.48 -28.02
N LYS A 428 -6.86 20.47 -27.77
CA LYS A 428 -6.46 19.07 -27.58
C LYS A 428 -6.12 18.48 -28.96
N LEU A 429 -4.84 18.51 -29.34
CA LEU A 429 -4.32 17.80 -30.51
C LEU A 429 -3.95 16.37 -30.10
N GLU A 430 -4.76 15.40 -30.49
CA GLU A 430 -4.37 13.99 -30.50
C GLU A 430 -3.41 13.74 -31.66
N GLN A 431 -2.13 13.51 -31.35
CA GLN A 431 -1.21 12.85 -32.28
C GLN A 431 -0.84 11.47 -31.73
N ARG A 432 -1.38 10.44 -32.39
CA ARG A 432 -0.80 9.11 -32.41
C ARG A 432 0.42 9.16 -33.32
N THR A 433 1.62 8.82 -32.82
CA THR A 433 2.53 7.82 -33.42
C THR A 433 3.87 7.71 -32.67
N LEU A 434 4.20 6.46 -32.32
CA LEU A 434 5.51 5.77 -32.37
C LEU A 434 6.79 6.51 -31.95
N GLY A 435 7.29 6.15 -30.77
CA GLY A 435 8.66 5.67 -30.55
C GLY A 435 9.83 6.60 -30.85
N ARG A 436 10.33 7.30 -29.82
CA ARG A 436 11.74 7.32 -29.37
C ARG A 436 11.94 8.39 -28.29
N GLU A 437 12.68 8.01 -27.26
CA GLU A 437 13.15 8.87 -26.18
C GLU A 437 14.00 10.04 -26.70
N LYS A 438 13.70 11.26 -26.27
CA LYS A 438 14.69 12.32 -25.98
C LYS A 438 14.20 13.16 -24.81
N THR A 439 14.91 13.07 -23.69
CA THR A 439 14.81 13.99 -22.55
C THR A 439 15.38 15.34 -22.96
N ALA A 440 14.52 16.36 -23.05
CA ALA A 440 14.93 17.76 -23.19
C ALA A 440 14.63 18.51 -21.89
N PHE A 441 15.67 18.85 -21.14
CA PHE A 441 15.58 19.78 -20.02
C PHE A 441 15.41 21.20 -20.58
N SER A 442 14.24 21.81 -20.38
CA SER A 442 14.05 23.24 -20.60
C SER A 442 14.33 24.00 -19.30
N ARG A 443 15.45 24.74 -19.28
CA ARG A 443 15.74 25.75 -18.26
C ARG A 443 14.83 26.95 -18.49
N PHE A 444 13.96 27.25 -17.53
CA PHE A 444 13.31 28.56 -17.44
C PHE A 444 14.22 29.51 -16.65
N SER A 445 14.67 30.58 -17.30
CA SER A 445 15.32 31.70 -16.61
C SER A 445 14.24 32.72 -16.26
N LEU A 446 14.07 32.97 -14.96
CA LEU A 446 13.23 34.05 -14.46
C LEU A 446 14.07 35.33 -14.48
N VAL A 447 13.70 36.31 -15.31
CA VAL A 447 14.27 37.66 -15.28
C VAL A 447 13.34 38.53 -14.47
N LEU A 448 13.78 38.97 -13.29
CA LEU A 448 13.08 39.97 -12.50
C LEU A 448 13.63 41.36 -12.88
N TYR A 449 12.73 42.28 -13.22
CA TYR A 449 13.04 43.70 -13.32
C TYR A 449 12.78 44.36 -11.97
N ASP A 450 13.76 45.11 -11.49
CA ASP A 450 13.69 45.95 -10.29
C ASP A 450 13.38 47.39 -10.73
N ASP A 451 12.17 47.86 -10.47
CA ASP A 451 11.80 49.27 -10.62
C ASP A 451 12.16 49.98 -9.32
N GLY A 452 13.36 50.58 -9.32
CA GLY A 452 13.94 51.18 -8.13
C GLY A 452 13.15 52.38 -7.58
N SER A 453 13.10 52.48 -6.25
CA SER A 453 13.33 53.74 -5.53
C SER A 453 13.75 53.49 -4.07
N HIS A 454 14.85 54.17 -3.69
CA HIS A 454 15.41 54.39 -2.34
C HIS A 454 16.24 53.28 -1.65
N ALA A 455 17.55 53.37 -1.91
CA ALA A 455 18.67 53.51 -0.96
C ALA A 455 18.84 52.54 0.24
N ASN A 456 20.04 51.92 0.23
CA ASN A 456 20.82 51.37 1.34
C ASN A 456 20.31 50.12 2.06
N SER A 457 20.69 48.94 1.55
CA SER A 457 21.38 47.95 2.39
C SER A 457 22.18 46.94 1.56
N LYS A 458 23.37 46.60 2.07
CA LYS A 458 24.36 45.66 1.52
C LYS A 458 23.77 44.25 1.37
N ILE A 459 23.80 43.71 0.16
CA ILE A 459 23.60 42.28 -0.10
C ILE A 459 24.95 41.56 0.07
N ARG A 460 25.03 40.63 1.02
CA ARG A 460 26.07 39.58 1.05
C ARG A 460 25.49 38.36 0.34
N GLY A 461 26.13 37.95 -0.75
CA GLY A 461 25.81 36.73 -1.48
C GLY A 461 26.21 35.47 -0.73
N ALA A 462 25.45 34.40 -0.94
CA ALA A 462 25.90 33.04 -0.76
C ALA A 462 25.28 32.17 -1.86
N SER A 463 26.15 31.68 -2.73
CA SER A 463 25.93 30.57 -3.65
C SER A 463 25.78 29.27 -2.87
N LEU A 464 24.94 28.34 -3.32
CA LEU A 464 25.19 26.91 -3.11
C LEU A 464 24.57 26.07 -4.24
N PHE A 465 25.42 25.19 -4.74
CA PHE A 465 25.18 24.12 -5.70
C PHE A 465 24.26 23.03 -5.14
N GLY A 466 23.58 22.31 -6.04
CA GLY A 466 22.81 21.09 -5.78
C GLY A 466 21.72 20.88 -6.81
#